data_AF-A0AAD7PF30-F1
#
_entry.id   AF-A0AAD7PF30-F1
#
_cell.length_a   1.000
_cell.length_b   1.000
_cell.length_c   1.000
_cell.angle_alpha   90.00
_cell.angle_beta   90.00
_cell.angle_gamma   90.00
#
_symmetry.space_group_name_H-M   'P 1'
#
loop_
_entity.id
_entity.type
_entity.pdbx_description
1 polymer ?
#
loop_
_entity_poly.entity_id
_entity_poly.type
_entity_poly.pdbx_seq_one_letter_code
_entity_poly.pdbx_strand_id
1 'polypeptide(L)'
;MRSSVLEGHILCRNDHNTSSDSINSYFDGYINASTTLQLFVKQYEMAVESRYEKEVKADYDMINTAPVLKTPSHMGKLAAGVYTRRLFMKFQEELVETLSFLGTKVEEEGTITRFQVAKFGKSHRTYLVEFDICQMKATCNCLLFQFSGLLCRHILTVFRWQMFVLYHLFIF
;
A
#
# COMPACT_ATOMS: atom_id res chain seq x y z
N MET A 1 34.92 -0.09 67.57
CA MET A 1 35.10 1.38 67.58
C MET A 1 33.92 1.96 66.78
N ARG A 2 32.90 2.49 67.47
CA ARG A 2 32.65 3.95 67.68
C ARG A 2 32.69 4.71 66.34
N SER A 3 31.71 5.51 65.94
CA SER A 3 30.62 6.18 66.66
C SER A 3 29.58 6.69 65.65
N SER A 4 28.32 6.74 66.06
CA SER A 4 27.24 7.57 65.48
C SER A 4 27.27 8.99 66.09
N VAL A 5 26.55 9.94 65.45
CA VAL A 5 25.88 11.20 65.90
C VAL A 5 25.99 12.19 64.72
N LEU A 6 24.95 12.35 63.87
CA LEU A 6 23.82 13.32 63.92
C LEU A 6 24.24 14.79 63.78
N GLU A 7 23.83 15.45 62.70
CA GLU A 7 22.87 16.58 62.70
C GLU A 7 22.74 17.18 61.28
N GLY A 8 21.50 17.51 60.90
CA GLY A 8 21.18 18.06 59.58
C GLY A 8 21.34 19.58 59.51
N HIS A 9 21.26 20.12 58.29
CA HIS A 9 20.66 21.42 58.02
C HIS A 9 20.43 21.58 56.51
N ILE A 10 19.19 21.93 56.16
CA ILE A 10 18.75 22.34 54.83
C ILE A 10 19.39 23.69 54.52
N LEU A 11 20.05 23.83 53.37
CA LEU A 11 20.18 25.11 52.68
C LEU A 11 19.80 24.92 51.21
N CYS A 12 18.59 25.36 50.88
CA CYS A 12 18.17 25.61 49.50
C CYS A 12 19.08 26.71 48.92
N ARG A 13 19.62 26.49 47.72
CA ARG A 13 20.03 27.58 46.84
C ARG A 13 19.65 27.25 45.41
N ASN A 14 18.71 28.03 44.90
CA ASN A 14 18.40 28.15 43.48
C ASN A 14 19.68 28.43 42.69
N ASP A 15 19.83 27.89 41.49
CA ASP A 15 19.54 28.68 40.29
C ASP A 15 20.03 28.01 39.00
N HIS A 16 19.25 28.29 37.95
CA HIS A 16 19.60 28.30 36.53
C HIS A 16 19.89 26.97 35.82
N ASN A 17 18.79 26.45 35.26
CA ASN A 17 18.65 26.04 33.85
C ASN A 17 19.91 26.25 32.97
N THR A 18 20.77 25.23 32.89
CA THR A 18 21.87 25.16 31.90
C THR A 18 21.51 24.15 30.82
N SER A 19 20.50 24.49 30.02
CA SER A 19 20.25 23.82 28.73
C SER A 19 19.74 24.83 27.69
N SER A 20 20.34 26.01 27.67
CA SER A 20 20.09 27.03 26.63
C SER A 20 21.37 27.48 25.94
N ASP A 21 22.51 27.46 26.64
CA ASP A 21 23.69 28.21 26.18
C ASP A 21 24.50 27.50 25.08
N SER A 22 24.37 26.18 24.96
CA SER A 22 25.04 25.41 23.90
C SER A 22 24.23 25.32 22.60
N ILE A 23 22.91 25.52 22.67
CA ILE A 23 22.06 25.57 21.48
C ILE A 23 22.10 26.98 20.89
N ASN A 24 22.12 28.02 21.74
CA ASN A 24 22.08 29.40 21.28
C ASN A 24 23.37 29.82 20.53
N SER A 25 24.55 29.31 20.94
CA SER A 25 25.82 29.64 20.29
C SER A 25 26.02 29.04 18.90
N TYR A 26 25.30 27.96 18.56
CA TYR A 26 25.31 27.38 17.21
C TYR A 26 24.57 28.27 16.19
N PHE A 27 23.65 29.11 16.67
CA PHE A 27 22.74 29.89 15.86
C PHE A 27 22.93 31.40 15.95
N ASP A 28 23.90 31.86 16.76
CA ASP A 28 24.17 33.27 17.10
C ASP A 28 24.64 34.13 15.91
N GLY A 29 24.91 33.51 14.75
CA GLY A 29 25.21 34.18 13.49
C GLY A 29 24.13 34.02 12.40
N TYR A 30 23.07 33.24 12.64
CA TYR A 30 22.08 32.84 11.63
C TYR A 30 20.61 33.13 12.04
N ILE A 31 20.35 33.42 13.31
CA ILE A 31 19.02 33.76 13.80
C ILE A 31 18.81 35.27 13.74
N ASN A 32 18.17 35.72 12.65
CA ASN A 32 17.21 36.81 12.76
C ASN A 32 15.87 36.17 13.14
N ALA A 33 15.41 36.39 14.38
CA ALA A 33 14.32 35.64 15.03
C ALA A 33 12.96 35.70 14.29
N SER A 34 12.79 36.60 13.34
CA SER A 34 11.60 36.65 12.48
C SER A 34 11.83 36.01 11.11
N THR A 35 13.00 36.13 10.48
CA THR A 35 13.16 35.76 9.07
C THR A 35 13.21 34.26 8.80
N THR A 36 13.88 33.47 9.65
CA THR A 36 14.05 32.01 9.41
C THR A 36 12.80 31.22 9.77
N LEU A 37 12.13 31.56 10.88
CA LEU A 37 10.87 30.92 11.27
C LEU A 37 9.73 31.34 10.35
N GLN A 38 9.62 32.62 9.98
CA GLN A 38 8.61 33.06 9.02
C GLN A 38 8.82 32.43 7.64
N LEU A 39 10.07 32.27 7.19
CA LEU A 39 10.35 31.57 5.94
C LEU A 39 9.96 30.09 6.05
N PHE A 40 10.26 29.42 7.16
CA PHE A 40 9.82 28.04 7.39
C PHE A 40 8.29 27.90 7.37
N VAL A 41 7.58 28.75 8.13
CA VAL A 41 6.11 28.75 8.17
C VAL A 41 5.54 29.00 6.78
N LYS A 42 6.08 29.97 6.03
CA LYS A 42 5.67 30.26 4.66
C LYS A 42 5.91 29.08 3.72
N GLN A 43 7.07 28.43 3.79
CA GLN A 43 7.37 27.25 2.98
C GLN A 43 6.47 26.07 3.35
N TYR A 44 6.12 25.94 4.63
CA TYR A 44 5.17 24.93 5.10
C TYR A 44 3.77 25.20 4.56
N GLU A 45 3.27 26.43 4.65
CA GLU A 45 1.99 26.86 4.09
C GLU A 45 1.92 26.58 2.58
N MET A 46 2.96 26.96 1.83
CA MET A 46 3.07 26.65 0.39
C MET A 46 3.10 25.14 0.11
N ALA A 47 3.77 24.35 0.96
CA ALA A 47 3.80 22.90 0.81
C ALA A 47 2.44 22.25 1.11
N VAL A 48 1.69 22.78 2.07
CA VAL A 48 0.33 22.35 2.41
C VAL A 48 -0.63 22.71 1.28
N GLU A 49 -0.61 23.95 0.79
CA GLU A 49 -1.43 24.41 -0.33
C GLU A 49 -1.15 23.60 -1.59
N SER A 50 0.13 23.39 -1.94
CA SER A 50 0.50 22.55 -3.09
C SER A 50 0.02 21.09 -2.95
N ARG A 51 -0.01 20.54 -1.74
CA ARG A 51 -0.58 19.21 -1.50
C ARG A 51 -2.08 19.21 -1.69
N TYR A 52 -2.78 20.20 -1.12
CA TYR A 52 -4.22 20.36 -1.27
C TYR A 52 -4.62 20.51 -2.74
N GLU A 53 -3.95 21.36 -3.51
CA GLU A 53 -4.21 21.52 -4.95
C GLU A 53 -4.04 20.21 -5.72
N LYS A 54 -3.01 19.41 -5.38
CA LYS A 54 -2.80 18.09 -5.99
C LYS A 54 -3.90 17.10 -5.62
N GLU A 55 -4.41 17.15 -4.39
CA GLU A 55 -5.54 16.33 -3.95
C GLU A 55 -6.83 16.74 -4.67
N VAL A 56 -7.16 18.03 -4.69
CA VAL A 56 -8.31 18.57 -5.41
C VAL A 56 -8.26 18.21 -6.90
N LYS A 57 -7.10 18.34 -7.54
CA LYS A 57 -6.91 17.92 -8.93
C LYS A 57 -7.07 16.41 -9.09
N ALA A 58 -6.50 15.61 -8.20
CA ALA A 58 -6.62 14.15 -8.27
C ALA A 58 -8.07 13.68 -8.09
N ASP A 59 -8.84 14.34 -7.22
CA ASP A 59 -10.26 14.08 -7.01
C ASP A 59 -11.08 14.50 -8.23
N TYR A 60 -10.79 15.69 -8.78
CA TYR A 60 -11.40 16.13 -10.03
C TYR A 60 -11.12 15.15 -11.18
N ASP A 61 -9.87 14.72 -11.38
CA ASP A 61 -9.49 13.76 -12.42
C ASP A 61 -10.12 12.38 -12.18
N MET A 62 -10.28 11.99 -10.92
CA MET A 62 -10.95 10.74 -10.54
C MET A 62 -12.44 10.75 -10.89
N ILE A 63 -13.12 11.87 -10.65
CA ILE A 63 -14.57 12.00 -10.90
C ILE A 63 -14.86 12.23 -12.39
N ASN A 64 -14.05 13.04 -13.07
CA ASN A 64 -14.38 13.56 -14.39
C ASN A 64 -13.73 12.80 -15.55
N THR A 65 -12.84 11.84 -15.29
CA THR A 65 -12.16 11.08 -16.35
C THR A 65 -12.42 9.59 -16.23
N ALA A 66 -13.03 9.00 -17.26
CA ALA A 66 -13.23 7.57 -17.36
C ALA A 66 -11.87 6.82 -17.31
N PRO A 67 -11.76 5.69 -16.59
CA PRO A 67 -10.53 4.92 -16.54
C PRO A 67 -10.16 4.36 -17.92
N VAL A 68 -8.95 4.63 -18.38
CA VAL A 68 -8.43 4.05 -19.64
C VAL A 68 -8.02 2.60 -19.40
N LEU A 69 -8.55 1.70 -20.24
CA LEU A 69 -8.21 0.28 -20.26
C LEU A 69 -6.92 0.05 -21.06
N LYS A 70 -5.91 -0.57 -20.44
CA LYS A 70 -4.66 -1.04 -21.07
C LYS A 70 -4.92 -2.24 -21.97
N THR A 71 -5.96 -3.03 -21.70
CA THR A 71 -6.35 -4.19 -22.50
C THR A 71 -7.87 -4.27 -22.67
N PRO A 72 -8.38 -4.67 -23.84
CA PRO A 72 -9.81 -4.87 -24.07
C PRO A 72 -10.27 -6.18 -23.42
N SER A 73 -10.34 -6.21 -22.09
CA SER A 73 -10.77 -7.39 -21.33
C SER A 73 -12.09 -7.16 -20.60
N HIS A 74 -12.96 -8.18 -20.60
CA HIS A 74 -14.22 -8.14 -19.83
C HIS A 74 -13.95 -7.93 -18.33
N MET A 75 -12.94 -8.63 -17.80
CA MET A 75 -12.48 -8.46 -16.42
C MET A 75 -12.04 -7.01 -16.13
N GLY A 76 -11.30 -6.38 -17.05
CA GLY A 76 -10.91 -4.97 -16.92
C GLY A 76 -12.10 -4.02 -16.87
N LYS A 77 -13.12 -4.24 -17.71
CA LYS A 77 -14.34 -3.42 -17.70
C LYS A 77 -15.10 -3.54 -16.38
N LEU A 78 -15.29 -4.76 -15.87
CA LEU A 78 -15.95 -4.98 -14.58
C LEU A 78 -15.15 -4.34 -13.43
N ALA A 79 -13.83 -4.53 -13.42
CA ALA A 79 -12.96 -3.98 -12.38
C ALA A 79 -12.97 -2.43 -12.36
N ALA A 80 -13.15 -1.78 -13.51
CA ALA A 80 -13.25 -0.31 -13.60
C ALA A 80 -14.48 0.25 -12.88
N GLY A 81 -15.56 -0.53 -12.76
CA GLY A 81 -16.77 -0.14 -12.04
C GLY A 81 -16.74 -0.45 -10.54
N VAL A 82 -15.79 -1.28 -10.08
CA VAL A 82 -15.68 -1.72 -8.68
C VAL A 82 -14.53 -1.03 -7.95
N TYR A 83 -13.40 -0.82 -8.64
CA TYR A 83 -12.22 -0.23 -8.03
C TYR A 83 -12.17 1.28 -8.17
N THR A 84 -11.62 1.95 -7.14
CA THR A 84 -11.19 3.34 -7.26
C THR A 84 -10.14 3.47 -8.36
N ARG A 85 -10.02 4.65 -8.98
CA ARG A 85 -9.08 4.87 -10.09
C ARG A 85 -7.65 4.44 -9.77
N ARG A 86 -7.17 4.70 -8.54
CA ARG A 86 -5.83 4.29 -8.08
C ARG A 86 -5.69 2.76 -8.00
N LEU A 87 -6.68 2.07 -7.42
CA LEU A 87 -6.67 0.61 -7.35
C LEU A 87 -6.82 -0.03 -8.73
N PHE A 88 -7.64 0.57 -9.60
CA PHE A 88 -7.84 0.10 -10.95
C PHE A 88 -6.55 0.15 -11.78
N MET A 89 -5.74 1.20 -11.65
CA MET A 89 -4.43 1.26 -12.34
C MET A 89 -3.50 0.12 -11.91
N LYS A 90 -3.45 -0.18 -10.61
CA LYS A 90 -2.69 -1.34 -10.09
C LYS A 90 -3.29 -2.67 -10.54
N PHE A 91 -4.61 -2.78 -10.57
CA PHE A 91 -5.31 -3.96 -11.07
C PHE A 91 -4.90 -4.26 -12.51
N GLN A 92 -4.82 -3.24 -13.35
CA GLN A 92 -4.41 -3.42 -14.75
C GLN A 92 -2.96 -3.92 -14.87
N GLU A 93 -2.07 -3.52 -13.96
CA GLU A 93 -0.70 -4.05 -13.90
C GLU A 93 -0.69 -5.53 -13.49
N GLU A 94 -1.44 -5.89 -12.45
CA GLU A 94 -1.63 -7.30 -12.05
C GLU A 94 -2.21 -8.12 -13.21
N LEU A 95 -3.18 -7.57 -13.94
CA LEU A 95 -3.84 -8.23 -15.05
C LEU A 95 -2.88 -8.49 -16.22
N VAL A 96 -2.03 -7.52 -16.59
CA VAL A 96 -1.03 -7.71 -17.65
C VAL A 96 0.02 -8.75 -17.23
N GLU A 97 0.47 -8.70 -15.97
CA GLU A 97 1.49 -9.61 -15.45
C GLU A 97 1.06 -11.07 -15.48
N THR A 98 -0.25 -11.33 -15.41
CA THR A 98 -0.78 -12.69 -15.49
C THR A 98 -0.40 -13.43 -16.77
N LEU A 99 -0.06 -12.73 -17.87
CA LEU A 99 0.39 -13.33 -19.13
C LEU A 99 1.71 -14.11 -18.96
N SER A 100 2.50 -13.74 -17.94
CA SER A 100 3.74 -14.44 -17.59
C SER A 100 3.53 -15.61 -16.62
N PHE A 101 2.30 -15.95 -16.25
CA PHE A 101 2.00 -16.99 -15.26
C PHE A 101 1.12 -18.09 -15.83
N LEU A 102 1.35 -19.31 -15.35
CA LEU A 102 0.55 -20.49 -15.60
C LEU A 102 -0.06 -20.98 -14.29
N GLY A 103 -1.35 -21.33 -14.33
CA GLY A 103 -2.02 -22.05 -13.26
C GLY A 103 -2.19 -23.52 -13.65
N THR A 104 -1.70 -24.42 -12.80
CA THR A 104 -1.90 -25.86 -12.95
C THR A 104 -2.85 -26.33 -11.86
N LYS A 105 -3.94 -27.00 -12.24
CA LYS A 105 -4.84 -27.65 -11.28
C LYS A 105 -4.08 -28.79 -10.59
N VAL A 106 -4.09 -28.79 -9.26
CA VAL A 106 -3.37 -29.81 -8.46
C VAL A 106 -4.31 -30.71 -7.68
N GLU A 107 -5.47 -30.19 -7.27
CA GLU A 107 -6.45 -30.93 -6.48
C GLU A 107 -7.86 -30.37 -6.70
N GLU A 108 -8.86 -31.23 -6.56
CA GLU A 108 -10.27 -30.88 -6.57
C GLU A 108 -10.98 -31.66 -5.48
N GLU A 109 -11.64 -30.93 -4.58
CA GLU A 109 -12.31 -31.47 -3.41
C GLU A 109 -13.69 -30.82 -3.31
N GLY A 110 -14.72 -31.54 -3.76
CA GLY A 110 -16.09 -31.02 -3.82
C GLY A 110 -16.19 -29.77 -4.71
N THR A 111 -16.53 -28.62 -4.12
CA THR A 111 -16.68 -27.34 -4.82
C THR A 111 -15.38 -26.54 -4.89
N ILE A 112 -14.34 -26.99 -4.18
CA ILE A 112 -13.06 -26.29 -4.07
C ILE A 112 -12.06 -26.92 -5.03
N THR A 113 -11.50 -26.11 -5.92
CA THR A 113 -10.38 -26.50 -6.77
C THR A 113 -9.12 -25.77 -6.34
N ARG A 114 -8.02 -26.50 -6.13
CA ARG A 114 -6.71 -25.92 -5.80
C ARG A 114 -5.82 -25.85 -7.05
N PHE A 115 -5.19 -24.70 -7.23
CA PHE A 115 -4.28 -24.40 -8.34
C PHE A 115 -2.92 -24.00 -7.81
N GLN A 116 -1.87 -24.56 -8.42
CA GLN A 116 -0.50 -24.09 -8.25
C GLN A 116 -0.17 -23.12 -9.39
N VAL A 117 0.14 -21.88 -9.04
CA VAL A 117 0.42 -20.79 -9.99
C VAL A 117 1.89 -20.44 -9.95
N ALA A 118 2.54 -20.42 -11.11
CA ALA A 118 3.97 -20.15 -11.24
C ALA A 118 4.28 -19.25 -12.45
N LYS A 119 5.38 -18.48 -12.38
CA LYS A 119 5.85 -17.65 -13.49
C LYS A 119 6.62 -18.50 -14.50
N PHE A 120 6.37 -18.32 -15.80
CA PHE A 120 7.11 -19.02 -16.85
C PHE A 120 8.62 -18.78 -16.72
N GLY A 121 9.42 -19.83 -16.91
CA GLY A 121 10.88 -19.76 -16.89
C GLY A 121 11.51 -19.54 -15.51
N LYS A 122 10.74 -19.56 -14.40
CA LYS A 122 11.27 -19.49 -13.03
C LYS A 122 10.69 -20.63 -12.18
N SER A 123 11.54 -21.55 -11.75
CA SER A 123 11.13 -22.80 -11.09
C SER A 123 10.96 -22.71 -9.57
N HIS A 124 11.37 -21.63 -8.91
CA HIS A 124 11.52 -21.65 -7.44
C HIS A 124 10.38 -21.03 -6.62
N ARG A 125 9.45 -20.28 -7.21
CA ARG A 125 8.36 -19.67 -6.43
C ARG A 125 7.01 -19.95 -7.06
N THR A 126 6.21 -20.73 -6.35
CA THR A 126 4.83 -21.04 -6.69
C THR A 126 3.88 -20.48 -5.64
N TYR A 127 2.64 -20.25 -6.05
CA TYR A 127 1.57 -19.72 -5.20
C TYR A 127 0.40 -20.68 -5.25
N LEU A 128 -0.23 -20.91 -4.10
CA LEU A 128 -1.43 -21.72 -4.01
C LEU A 128 -2.64 -20.79 -4.12
N VAL A 129 -3.55 -21.14 -5.02
CA VAL A 129 -4.84 -20.47 -5.19
C VAL A 129 -5.94 -21.50 -4.99
N GLU A 130 -6.86 -21.23 -4.08
CA GLU A 130 -8.07 -22.02 -3.92
C GLU A 130 -9.24 -21.28 -4.55
N PHE A 131 -10.06 -21.99 -5.32
CA PHE A 131 -11.23 -21.44 -5.96
C PHE A 131 -12.46 -22.27 -5.60
N ASP A 132 -13.44 -21.63 -4.98
CA ASP A 132 -14.76 -22.20 -4.71
C ASP A 132 -15.71 -21.79 -5.83
N ILE A 133 -16.14 -22.76 -6.64
CA ILE A 133 -17.02 -22.53 -7.78
C ILE A 133 -18.44 -22.14 -7.37
N CYS A 134 -18.93 -22.62 -6.22
CA CYS A 134 -20.27 -22.31 -5.74
C CYS A 134 -20.37 -20.88 -5.20
N GLN A 135 -19.34 -20.43 -4.49
CA GLN A 135 -19.29 -19.06 -3.96
C GLN A 135 -18.67 -18.06 -4.96
N MET A 136 -18.15 -18.53 -6.09
CA MET A 136 -17.35 -17.73 -7.03
C MET A 136 -16.24 -16.94 -6.31
N LYS A 137 -15.59 -17.58 -5.34
CA LYS A 137 -14.60 -16.95 -4.45
C LYS A 137 -13.23 -17.59 -4.64
N ALA A 138 -12.20 -16.77 -4.73
CA ALA A 138 -10.82 -17.24 -4.78
C ALA A 138 -10.00 -16.68 -3.61
N THR A 139 -9.12 -17.50 -3.07
CA THR A 139 -8.11 -17.11 -2.07
C THR A 139 -6.72 -17.44 -2.60
N CYS A 140 -5.72 -16.68 -2.19
CA CYS A 140 -4.33 -16.93 -2.55
C CYS A 140 -3.42 -16.69 -1.37
N ASN A 141 -2.43 -17.57 -1.20
CA ASN A 141 -1.43 -17.47 -0.14
C ASN A 141 -0.48 -16.26 -0.25
N CYS A 142 -0.53 -15.49 -1.34
CA CYS A 142 0.21 -14.22 -1.44
C CYS A 142 -0.40 -13.08 -0.62
N LEU A 143 -1.64 -13.25 -0.15
CA LEU A 143 -2.37 -12.34 0.74
C LEU A 143 -2.64 -10.91 0.22
N LEU A 144 -2.33 -10.61 -1.05
CA LEU A 144 -2.48 -9.25 -1.60
C LEU A 144 -3.91 -8.70 -1.44
N PHE A 145 -4.92 -9.55 -1.66
CA PHE A 145 -6.31 -9.14 -1.54
C PHE A 145 -6.69 -8.81 -0.10
N GLN A 146 -6.24 -9.61 0.86
CA GLN A 146 -6.49 -9.41 2.28
C GLN A 146 -5.85 -8.11 2.80
N PHE A 147 -4.67 -7.74 2.28
CA PHE A 147 -3.97 -6.53 2.71
C PHE A 147 -4.37 -5.25 1.95
N SER A 148 -4.81 -5.37 0.69
CA SER A 148 -5.00 -4.19 -0.18
C SER A 148 -6.34 -4.12 -0.90
N GLY A 149 -7.19 -5.14 -0.77
CA GLY A 149 -8.43 -5.28 -1.54
C GLY A 149 -8.21 -5.55 -3.03
N LEU A 150 -6.95 -5.69 -3.47
CA LEU A 150 -6.59 -5.89 -4.88
C LEU A 150 -6.45 -7.37 -5.22
N LEU A 151 -7.12 -7.82 -6.27
CA LEU A 151 -6.91 -9.16 -6.81
C LEU A 151 -5.48 -9.30 -7.35
N CYS A 152 -4.75 -10.31 -6.87
CA CYS A 152 -3.40 -10.59 -7.35
C CYS A 152 -3.42 -11.29 -8.70
N ARG A 153 -2.30 -11.14 -9.43
CA ARG A 153 -2.01 -11.89 -10.66
C ARG A 153 -2.19 -13.40 -10.55
N HIS A 154 -2.05 -14.00 -9.36
CA HIS A 154 -2.25 -15.43 -9.18
C HIS A 154 -3.73 -15.82 -9.27
N ILE A 155 -4.60 -15.12 -8.55
CA ILE A 155 -6.06 -15.30 -8.64
C ILE A 155 -6.54 -14.98 -10.05
N LEU A 156 -6.05 -13.88 -10.63
CA LEU A 156 -6.42 -13.46 -11.99
C LEU A 156 -5.99 -14.48 -13.05
N THR A 157 -4.86 -15.18 -12.84
CA THR A 157 -4.44 -16.29 -13.73
C THR A 157 -5.46 -17.44 -13.72
N VAL A 158 -5.97 -17.81 -12.54
CA VAL A 158 -6.99 -18.86 -12.41
C VAL A 158 -8.31 -18.42 -13.04
N PHE A 159 -8.75 -17.17 -12.81
CA PHE A 159 -9.97 -16.63 -13.43
C PHE A 159 -9.88 -16.57 -14.96
N ARG A 160 -8.73 -16.19 -15.52
CA ARG A 160 -8.53 -16.22 -16.98
C ARG A 160 -8.67 -17.65 -17.51
N TRP A 161 -8.09 -18.63 -16.81
CA TRP A 161 -8.20 -20.04 -17.18
C TRP A 161 -9.66 -20.53 -17.16
N GLN A 162 -10.39 -20.24 -16.08
CA GLN A 162 -11.81 -20.61 -15.97
C GLN A 162 -12.66 -19.95 -17.05
N MET A 163 -12.44 -18.66 -17.34
CA MET A 163 -13.14 -17.99 -18.43
C MET A 163 -12.84 -18.65 -19.77
N PHE A 164 -11.58 -18.97 -20.09
CA PHE A 164 -11.23 -19.66 -21.32
C PHE A 164 -11.92 -21.02 -21.46
N VAL A 165 -11.92 -21.83 -20.39
CA VAL A 165 -12.57 -23.14 -20.36
C VAL A 165 -14.08 -23.02 -20.55
N LEU A 166 -14.73 -22.07 -19.86
CA LEU A 166 -16.16 -21.82 -20.01
C LEU A 166 -16.51 -21.36 -21.44
N TYR A 167 -15.78 -20.40 -22.01
CA TYR A 167 -16.02 -19.95 -23.40
C TYR A 167 -15.87 -21.09 -24.42
N HIS A 168 -14.97 -22.06 -24.19
CA HIS A 168 -14.83 -23.23 -25.07
C HIS A 168 -15.92 -24.29 -24.87
N LEU A 169 -16.47 -24.43 -23.65
CA LEU A 169 -17.60 -25.33 -23.35
C LEU A 169 -18.94 -24.82 -23.89
N PHE A 170 -19.08 -23.52 -24.14
CA PHE A 170 -20.30 -22.91 -24.70
C PHE A 170 -20.26 -22.70 -26.24
N ILE A 171 -19.20 -23.16 -26.92
CA ILE A 171 -19.07 -23.10 -28.39
C ILE A 171 -19.33 -24.47 -29.07
N PHE A 172 -19.65 -25.52 -28.31
CA PHE A 172 -20.09 -26.82 -28.82
C PHE A 172 -21.41 -27.26 -28.20
#